data_AF-A0A4R4NM41-F1
#
_entry.id   AF-A0A4R4NM41-F1
#
_cell.length_a   1.000
_cell.length_b   1.000
_cell.length_c   1.000
_cell.angle_alpha   90.00
_cell.angle_beta   90.00
_cell.angle_gamma   90.00
#
_symmetry.space_group_name_H-M   'P 1'
#
loop_
_entity.id
_entity.type
_entity.pdbx_description
1 polymer ?
#
loop_
_entity_poly.entity_id
_entity_poly.type
_entity_poly.pdbx_seq_one_letter_code
_entity_poly.pdbx_strand_id
1 'polypeptide(L)'
;MATDDPEMQEYFREIADFMVEEFAIGFPEAVARVNEAFRDQEFGPYPDIICHELPEHWAYGLYYGDVPYWDEGADRSSWTVRPAPDPASPSWTVPDR
;
A
#
# COMPACT_ATOMS: atom_id res chain seq x y z
N MET A 1 10.10 -6.78 -6.88
CA MET A 1 9.32 -6.84 -5.64
C MET A 1 10.14 -7.64 -4.64
N ALA A 2 10.12 -7.25 -3.36
CA ALA A 2 11.12 -7.66 -2.38
C ALA A 2 11.10 -9.15 -1.95
N THR A 3 10.14 -9.94 -2.44
CA THR A 3 10.08 -11.39 -2.25
C THR A 3 9.26 -12.04 -3.36
N ASP A 4 9.61 -13.25 -3.77
CA ASP A 4 8.84 -14.08 -4.72
C ASP A 4 7.86 -15.04 -3.99
N ASP A 5 7.78 -14.95 -2.65
CA ASP A 5 6.87 -15.74 -1.85
C ASP A 5 5.40 -15.41 -2.20
N PRO A 6 4.58 -16.39 -2.62
CA PRO A 6 3.24 -16.14 -3.12
C PRO A 6 2.26 -15.62 -2.05
N GLU A 7 2.44 -15.98 -0.78
CA GLU A 7 1.58 -15.53 0.30
C GLU A 7 1.93 -14.08 0.70
N MET A 8 3.22 -13.73 0.69
CA MET A 8 3.62 -12.33 0.80
C MET A 8 3.09 -11.50 -0.37
N GLN A 9 3.17 -12.00 -1.60
CA GLN A 9 2.62 -11.34 -2.80
C GLN A 9 1.11 -11.09 -2.68
N GLU A 10 0.37 -12.03 -2.10
CA GLU A 10 -1.06 -11.86 -1.82
C GLU A 10 -1.29 -10.80 -0.75
N TYR A 11 -0.54 -10.80 0.35
CA TYR A 11 -0.65 -9.77 1.39
C TYR A 11 -0.43 -8.35 0.83
N PHE A 12 0.55 -8.17 -0.06
CA PHE A 12 0.77 -6.88 -0.73
C PHE A 12 -0.37 -6.52 -1.70
N ARG A 13 -0.99 -7.51 -2.35
CA ARG A 13 -2.17 -7.31 -3.19
C ARG A 13 -3.37 -6.88 -2.35
N GLU A 14 -3.60 -7.49 -1.19
CA GLU A 14 -4.67 -7.10 -0.27
C GLU A 14 -4.54 -5.64 0.18
N ILE A 15 -3.32 -5.15 0.42
CA ILE A 15 -3.08 -3.73 0.69
C ILE A 15 -3.55 -2.87 -0.50
N ALA A 16 -3.14 -3.25 -1.71
CA ALA A 16 -3.48 -2.49 -2.92
C ALA A 16 -4.98 -2.52 -3.23
N ASP A 17 -5.64 -3.67 -3.09
CA ASP A 17 -7.08 -3.81 -3.29
C ASP A 17 -7.86 -2.98 -2.27
N PHE A 18 -7.47 -2.99 -0.99
CA PHE A 18 -8.07 -2.12 0.01
C PHE A 18 -7.95 -0.63 -0.37
N MET A 19 -6.79 -0.19 -0.86
CA MET A 19 -6.61 1.20 -1.30
C MET A 19 -7.54 1.57 -2.47
N VAL A 20 -7.79 0.64 -3.39
CA VAL A 20 -8.72 0.87 -4.51
C VAL A 20 -10.14 1.04 -3.99
N GLU A 21 -10.58 0.16 -3.08
CA GLU A 21 -11.93 0.19 -2.53
C GLU A 21 -12.18 1.41 -1.64
N GLU A 22 -11.26 1.71 -0.72
CA GLU A 22 -11.44 2.76 0.29
C GLU A 22 -11.10 4.17 -0.25
N PHE A 23 -10.07 4.29 -1.10
CA PHE A 23 -9.57 5.61 -1.56
C PHE A 23 -9.96 5.95 -2.99
N ALA A 24 -10.62 5.03 -3.71
CA ALA A 24 -11.04 5.20 -5.11
C ALA A 24 -9.90 5.60 -6.08
N ILE A 25 -8.68 5.11 -5.82
CA ILE A 25 -7.53 5.24 -6.72
C ILE A 25 -7.45 4.04 -7.69
N GLY A 26 -6.66 4.18 -8.76
CA GLY A 26 -6.42 3.08 -9.69
C GLY A 26 -5.54 1.98 -9.07
N PHE A 27 -5.81 0.72 -9.42
CA PHE A 27 -4.99 -0.42 -8.98
C PHE A 27 -3.49 -0.26 -9.31
N PRO A 28 -3.08 0.28 -10.48
CA PRO A 28 -1.66 0.55 -10.74
C PRO A 28 -1.03 1.54 -9.79
N GLU A 29 -1.75 2.59 -9.40
CA GLU A 29 -1.27 3.55 -8.41
C GLU A 29 -1.14 2.91 -7.03
N ALA A 30 -2.13 2.11 -6.62
CA ALA A 30 -2.10 1.39 -5.36
C ALA A 30 -0.88 0.45 -5.27
N VAL A 31 -0.64 -0.34 -6.32
CA VAL A 31 0.56 -1.19 -6.43
C VAL A 31 1.85 -0.36 -6.42
N ALA A 32 1.88 0.78 -7.13
CA ALA A 32 3.05 1.65 -7.15
C ALA A 32 3.34 2.25 -5.76
N ARG A 33 2.32 2.60 -4.97
CA ARG A 33 2.46 3.09 -3.59
C ARG A 33 3.06 2.03 -2.68
N VAL A 34 2.58 0.78 -2.77
CA VAL A 34 3.14 -0.37 -2.03
C VAL A 34 4.60 -0.61 -2.43
N ASN A 35 4.88 -0.68 -3.72
CA ASN A 35 6.23 -0.90 -4.25
C ASN A 35 7.21 0.19 -3.85
N GLU A 36 6.81 1.46 -3.90
CA GLU A 36 7.68 2.58 -3.53
C GLU A 36 8.02 2.56 -2.04
N ALA A 37 7.02 2.30 -1.20
CA ALA A 37 7.20 2.29 0.26
C ALA A 37 8.11 1.17 0.75
N PHE A 38 8.03 0.00 0.09
CA PHE A 38 8.78 -1.18 0.48
C PHE A 38 9.99 -1.46 -0.42
N ARG A 39 10.40 -0.50 -1.25
CA ARG A 39 11.44 -0.71 -2.29
C ARG A 39 12.79 -1.19 -1.75
N ASP A 40 13.16 -0.71 -0.56
CA ASP A 40 14.47 -0.92 0.06
C ASP A 40 14.39 -1.94 1.22
N GLN A 41 13.25 -2.63 1.36
CA GLN A 41 13.03 -3.62 2.39
C GLN A 41 13.20 -5.03 1.83
N GLU A 42 13.80 -5.92 2.60
CA GLU A 42 13.82 -7.36 2.33
C GLU A 42 12.78 -8.04 3.23
N PHE A 43 12.01 -8.97 2.66
CA PHE A 43 10.98 -9.70 3.40
C PHE A 43 11.36 -11.16 3.55
N GLY A 44 11.12 -11.70 4.74
CA GLY A 44 11.17 -13.14 4.99
C GLY A 44 10.02 -13.89 4.30
N PRO A 45 9.98 -15.23 4.47
CA PRO A 45 8.82 -16.02 4.07
C PRO A 45 7.60 -15.62 4.90
N TYR A 46 6.41 -15.88 4.36
CA TYR A 46 5.18 -15.59 5.08
C TYR A 46 5.04 -16.42 6.37
N PRO A 47 4.55 -15.84 7.48
CA PRO A 47 4.34 -14.41 7.70
C PRO A 47 5.66 -13.70 8.07
N ASP A 48 5.92 -12.58 7.39
CA ASP A 48 6.96 -11.62 7.79
C ASP A 48 6.46 -10.73 8.94
N ILE A 49 7.35 -9.95 9.57
CA ILE A 49 6.98 -9.04 10.66
C ILE A 49 5.95 -7.98 10.22
N ILE A 50 5.96 -7.56 8.95
CA ILE A 50 4.96 -6.60 8.45
C ILE A 50 3.53 -7.16 8.48
N CYS A 51 3.40 -8.49 8.40
CA CYS A 51 2.12 -9.20 8.44
C CYS A 51 1.52 -9.23 9.85
N HIS A 52 2.21 -8.66 10.86
CA HIS A 52 1.61 -8.42 12.18
C HIS A 52 0.46 -7.41 12.10
N GLU A 53 0.57 -6.43 11.21
CA GLU A 53 -0.47 -5.43 10.98
C GLU A 53 -1.43 -5.88 9.87
N LEU A 54 -2.65 -5.35 9.89
CA LEU A 54 -3.63 -5.59 8.83
C LEU A 54 -3.27 -4.81 7.55
N PRO A 55 -3.68 -5.27 6.36
CA PRO A 55 -3.48 -4.53 5.12
C PRO A 55 -3.97 -3.08 5.16
N GLU A 56 -5.10 -2.84 5.84
CA GLU A 56 -5.72 -1.53 6.02
C GLU A 56 -4.79 -0.54 6.73
N HIS A 57 -4.08 -1.00 7.77
CA HIS A 57 -3.13 -0.18 8.52
C HIS A 57 -2.06 0.38 7.58
N TRP A 58 -1.48 -0.49 6.76
CA TRP A 58 -0.52 -0.06 5.75
C TRP A 58 -1.16 0.85 4.72
N ALA A 59 -2.32 0.49 4.16
CA ALA A 59 -3.01 1.30 3.16
C ALA A 59 -3.21 2.77 3.61
N TYR A 60 -3.71 2.99 4.82
CA TYR A 60 -3.86 4.34 5.38
C TYR A 60 -2.52 5.08 5.53
N GLY A 61 -1.48 4.42 6.06
CA GLY A 61 -0.14 5.01 6.18
C GLY A 61 0.51 5.31 4.83
N LEU A 62 0.29 4.47 3.82
CA LEU A 62 0.80 4.66 2.47
C LEU A 62 0.07 5.78 1.72
N TYR A 63 -1.22 5.97 1.99
CA TYR A 63 -2.04 6.97 1.32
C TYR A 63 -1.96 8.36 1.97
N TYR A 64 -2.08 8.45 3.30
CA TYR A 64 -2.07 9.72 4.03
C TYR A 64 -0.70 10.09 4.59
N GLY A 65 0.18 9.12 4.83
CA GLY A 65 1.48 9.34 5.47
C GLY A 65 1.34 9.58 6.96
N ASP A 66 0.84 10.75 7.32
CA ASP A 66 0.51 11.10 8.69
C ASP A 66 -0.96 10.77 8.96
N VAL A 67 -1.19 9.72 9.75
CA VAL A 67 -2.52 9.27 10.18
C VAL A 67 -2.76 9.81 11.59
N PRO A 68 -3.60 10.84 11.77
CA PRO A 68 -3.76 11.50 13.07
C PRO A 68 -4.30 10.59 14.18
N TYR A 69 -5.19 9.67 13.84
CA TYR A 69 -5.74 8.68 14.76
C TYR A 69 -6.36 7.51 14.02
N TRP A 70 -6.39 6.35 14.67
CA TRP A 70 -6.87 5.09 14.11
C TRP A 70 -8.27 4.77 14.63
N ASP A 71 -9.27 5.28 13.91
CA ASP A 71 -10.70 4.97 14.12
C ASP A 71 -11.30 4.64 12.76
N GLU A 72 -12.03 3.53 12.66
CA GLU A 72 -12.67 3.05 11.43
C GLU A 72 -13.64 4.10 10.85
N GLY A 73 -14.37 4.81 11.73
CA GLY A 73 -15.34 5.86 11.40
C GLY A 73 -14.76 7.28 11.43
N ALA A 74 -13.43 7.43 11.41
CA ALA A 74 -12.80 8.75 11.36
C ALA A 74 -13.29 9.58 10.16
N ASP A 75 -13.60 10.86 10.38
CA ASP A 75 -13.74 11.82 9.28
C ASP A 75 -12.33 12.16 8.74
N ARG A 76 -12.00 11.55 7.60
CA ARG A 76 -10.71 11.70 6.93
C ARG A 76 -10.68 12.83 5.90
N SER A 77 -11.75 13.60 5.76
CA SER A 77 -11.89 14.64 4.72
C SER A 77 -10.85 15.76 4.81
N SER A 78 -10.26 15.96 5.99
CA SER A 78 -9.22 16.97 6.25
C SER A 78 -7.79 16.41 6.21
N TRP A 79 -7.63 15.10 6.04
CA TRP A 79 -6.31 14.47 6.07
C TRP A 79 -5.57 14.75 4.77
N THR A 80 -4.25 14.91 4.87
CA THR A 80 -3.42 15.21 3.71
C THR A 80 -3.09 13.94 2.96
N VAL A 81 -3.53 13.84 1.71
CA VAL A 81 -3.15 12.72 0.84
C VAL A 81 -1.71 12.92 0.37
N ARG A 82 -0.90 11.87 0.46
CA ARG A 82 0.44 11.84 -0.11
C ARG A 82 0.37 11.89 -1.62
N PRO A 83 1.26 12.66 -2.29
CA PRO A 83 1.43 12.58 -3.74
C PRO A 83 1.57 11.13 -4.19
N ALA A 84 0.99 10.81 -5.35
CA ALA A 84 1.23 9.52 -5.99
C ALA A 84 2.73 9.39 -6.33
N PRO A 85 3.26 8.15 -6.39
CA PRO A 85 4.61 7.89 -6.90
C PRO A 85 4.82 8.54 -8.27
N ASP A 86 6.03 9.02 -8.55
CA ASP A 86 6.37 9.59 -9.86
C ASP A 86 6.03 8.57 -10.97
N PRO A 87 5.23 8.89 -12.00
CA PRO A 87 4.89 7.98 -13.10
C PRO A 87 6.11 7.42 -13.86
N ALA A 88 7.27 8.09 -13.81
CA ALA A 88 8.51 7.59 -14.38
C ALA A 88 9.28 6.63 -13.44
N SER A 89 8.81 6.45 -12.20
CA SER A 89 9.41 5.57 -11.20
C SER A 89 9.30 4.08 -11.60
N PRO A 90 10.31 3.25 -11.29
CA PRO A 90 10.22 1.80 -11.51
C PRO A 90 9.17 1.11 -10.63
N SER A 91 8.53 1.82 -9.68
CA SER A 91 7.46 1.27 -8.84
C SER A 91 6.18 0.93 -9.62
N TRP A 92 5.97 1.52 -10.78
CA TRP A 92 4.82 1.26 -11.66
C TRP A 92 5.04 -0.03 -12.47
N THR A 93 4.72 -1.17 -11.86
CA THR A 93 5.02 -2.50 -12.42
C THR A 93 3.84 -3.18 -13.12
N VAL A 94 2.63 -2.63 -13.00
CA VAL A 94 1.40 -3.20 -13.58
C VAL A 94 0.75 -2.19 -14.53
N PRO A 95 0.14 -2.64 -15.64
CA PRO A 95 -0.54 -1.75 -16.58
C PRO A 95 -1.90 -1.29 -16.04
N ASP A 96 -2.41 -0.18 -16.60
CA ASP A 96 -3.82 0.21 -16.44
C ASP A 96 -4.75 -0.91 -16.92
N ARG A 97 -5.80 -1.20 -16.15
CA ARG A 97 -6.83 -2.20 -16.47
C ARG A 97 -7.98 -1.57 -17.26
#